data_AF-A0A3M5E892-F1
#
_entry.id   AF-A0A3M5E892-F1
#
_cell.length_a   1.000
_cell.length_b   1.000
_cell.length_c   1.000
_cell.angle_alpha   90.00
_cell.angle_beta   90.00
_cell.angle_gamma   90.00
#
_symmetry.space_group_name_H-M   'P 1'
#
loop_
_entity.id
_entity.type
_entity.pdbx_description
1 polymer ?
#
loop_
_entity_poly.entity_id
_entity_poly.type
_entity_poly.pdbx_seq_one_letter_code
_entity_poly.pdbx_strand_id
1 'polypeptide(L)' 'GLGLAIVKRIAAQHGGSVELRNRDGGGLEARVCLPLGLLLPRGAA' A
#
# COMPACT_ATOMS: atom_id res chain seq x y z
N GLY A 1 11.76 10.96 -10.72
CA GLY A 1 10.40 11.19 -11.25
C GLY A 1 9.42 11.40 -10.10
N LEU A 2 8.33 12.12 -10.34
CA LEU A 2 7.37 12.52 -9.29
C LEU A 2 6.43 11.41 -8.83
N GLY A 3 6.22 10.37 -9.65
CA GLY A 3 5.19 9.34 -9.42
C GLY A 3 5.25 8.66 -8.05
N LEU A 4 6.41 8.14 -7.64
CA LEU A 4 6.54 7.45 -6.34
C LEU A 4 6.38 8.38 -5.14
N ALA A 5 6.75 9.65 -5.28
CA ALA A 5 6.52 10.65 -4.22
C ALA A 5 5.02 10.91 -4.02
N ILE A 6 4.26 10.97 -5.11
CA ILE A 6 2.80 11.08 -5.07
C ILE A 6 2.18 9.83 -4.44
N VAL A 7 2.59 8.64 -4.88
CA VAL A 7 2.10 7.35 -4.33
C VAL A 7 2.35 7.26 -2.83
N LYS A 8 3.56 7.60 -2.36
CA LYS A 8 3.91 7.62 -0.94
C LYS A 8 3.00 8.57 -0.15
N ARG A 9 2.74 9.77 -0.68
CA ARG A 9 1.87 10.77 -0.05
C ARG A 9 0.43 10.28 0.05
N ILE A 10 -0.12 9.71 -1.03
CA ILE A 10 -1.48 9.19 -1.07
C ILE A 10 -1.64 8.03 -0.09
N ALA A 11 -0.72 7.06 -0.09
CA ALA A 11 -0.78 5.92 0.84
C ALA A 11 -0.74 6.40 2.30
N ALA A 12 0.14 7.35 2.64
CA ALA A 12 0.23 7.91 3.99
C ALA A 12 -1.06 8.63 4.40
N GLN A 13 -1.73 9.35 3.49
CA GLN A 13 -3.02 9.99 3.75
C GLN A 13 -4.13 8.98 4.07
N HIS A 14 -4.02 7.73 3.61
CA HIS A 14 -4.95 6.64 3.91
C HIS A 14 -4.49 5.78 5.10
N GLY A 15 -3.49 6.24 5.87
CA GLY A 15 -2.93 5.47 7.00
C GLY A 15 -2.11 4.26 6.57
N GLY A 16 -1.74 4.16 5.30
CA GLY A 16 -0.97 3.07 4.74
C GLY A 16 0.51 3.40 4.52
N SER A 17 1.22 2.46 3.91
CA SER A 17 2.64 2.54 3.60
C SER A 17 2.95 2.03 2.19
N VAL A 18 4.14 2.35 1.71
CA VAL A 18 4.67 1.91 0.41
C VAL A 18 6.09 1.39 0.61
N GLU A 19 6.35 0.20 0.09
CA GLU A 19 7.65 -0.45 0.09
C GLU A 19 8.08 -0.72 -1.36
N LEU A 20 9.38 -0.58 -1.62
CA LEU A 20 9.98 -0.83 -2.91
C LEU A 20 11.10 -1.85 -2.72
N ARG A 21 11.07 -2.95 -3.48
CA ARG A 21 12.11 -3.97 -3.46
C ARG A 21 12.50 -4.39 -4.85
N ASN A 22 13.77 -4.76 -5.02
CA ASN A 22 14.19 -5.44 -6.24
C ASN A 22 13.60 -6.86 -6.23
N ARG A 23 13.04 -7.28 -7.35
CA ARG A 23 12.50 -8.63 -7.51
C ARG A 23 13.62 -9.59 -7.88
N ASP A 24 13.54 -10.83 -7.40
CA ASP A 24 14.38 -11.91 -7.89
C ASP A 24 14.18 -12.08 -9.42
N GLY A 25 15.29 -12.14 -10.16
CA GLY A 25 15.27 -12.10 -11.64
C GLY A 25 15.22 -10.70 -12.26
N GLY A 26 15.34 -9.64 -11.44
CA GLY A 26 15.43 -8.27 -11.90
C GLY A 26 14.08 -7.56 -12.04
N GLY A 27 14.15 -6.23 -12.01
CA GLY A 27 12.99 -5.34 -11.98
C GLY A 27 12.62 -4.90 -10.57
N LEU A 28 11.53 -4.13 -10.50
CA LEU A 28 11.04 -3.49 -9.28
C LEU A 28 9.69 -4.10 -8.88
N GLU A 29 9.56 -4.44 -7.60
CA GLU A 29 8.27 -4.67 -6.98
C GLU A 29 7.93 -3.48 -6.07
N ALA A 30 6.73 -2.94 -6.25
CA ALA A 30 6.16 -1.92 -5.39
C ALA A 30 5.00 -2.53 -4.61
N ARG A 31 5.07 -2.47 -3.27
CA ARG A 31 4.04 -2.98 -2.37
C ARG A 31 3.37 -1.82 -1.67
N VAL A 32 2.04 -1.75 -1.73
CA VAL A 32 1.24 -0.78 -0.99
C VAL A 32 0.44 -1.52 0.07
N CYS A 33 0.60 -1.12 1.31
CA CYS A 33 -0.11 -1.69 2.45
C CYS A 33 -1.12 -0.65 2.95
N LEU A 34 -2.40 -1.02 3.02
CA LEU A 34 -3.47 -0.17 3.52
C LEU A 34 -4.13 -0.85 4.73
N PRO A 35 -4.55 -0.08 5.75
CA PRO A 35 -5.41 -0.62 6.79
C PRO A 35 -6.70 -1.14 6.17
N LEU A 36 -7.10 -2.36 6.53
CA LEU A 36 -8.46 -2.82 6.30
C LEU A 36 -9.32 -2.06 7.31
N GLY A 37 -10.13 -1.10 6.84
CA GLY A 37 -11.09 -0.39 7.69
C GLY A 37 -11.94 -1.38 8.48
N LEU A 38 -12.51 -0.94 9.62
CA LEU A 38 -13.23 -1.77 10.59
C LEU A 38 -13.90 -2.97 9.91
N LEU A 39 -13.33 -4.17 10.14
CA LEU A 39 -13.94 -5.41 9.69
C LEU A 39 -15.33 -5.45 10.33
N LEU A 40 -16.37 -5.12 9.56
CA LEU A 40 -17.72 -5.46 9.97
C LEU A 40 -17.70 -6.97 10.21
N PRO A 41 -18.07 -7.45 11.41
CA PRO A 41 -18.15 -8.87 11.67
C PRO A 41 -18.99 -9.49 10.56
N ARG A 42 -18.46 -10.50 9.88
CA ARG A 42 -19.25 -11.31 8.94
C ARG A 42 -20.29 -12.06 9.78
N GLY A 43 -21.41 -11.42 10.10
CA GLY A 43 -22.42 -11.93 11.03
C GLY A 43 -23.24 -10.90 11.81
N ALA A 44 -23.27 -9.62 11.41
CA ALA A 44 -24.39 -8.78 11.85
C ALA A 44 -25.66 -9.33 11.20
N ALA A 45 -26.55 -9.88 12.04
CA ALA A 45 -27.76 -10.62 11.70
C ALA A 45 -28.77 -9.85 10.84
#